data_AF-A0A357V2Y3-F1
#
_entry.id   AF-A0A357V2Y3-F1
#
_cell.length_a   1.000
_cell.length_b   1.000
_cell.length_c   1.000
_cell.angle_alpha   90.00
_cell.angle_beta   90.00
_cell.angle_gamma   90.00
#
_symmetry.space_group_name_H-M   'P 1'
#
loop_
_entity.id
_entity.type
_entity.pdbx_description
1 polymer ?
#
loop_
_entity_poly.entity_id
_entity_poly.type
_entity_poly.pdbx_seq_one_letter_code
_entity_poly.pdbx_strand_id
1 'polypeptide(L)' 'GADVIKVEPPGGEATRGWLPVHEGRSFYFAYVNSDKRSLVLDLASDAGVEVFRRLIETADVL' A
#
# COMPACT_ATOMS: atom_id res chain seq x y z
N GLY A 1 -17.76 -0.65 -4.99
CA GLY A 1 -17.02 -1.04 -3.78
C GLY A 1 -16.41 0.19 -3.15
N ALA A 2 -15.66 0.03 -2.06
CA ALA A 2 -14.87 1.13 -1.51
C ALA A 2 -13.64 1.41 -2.40
N ASP A 3 -13.18 2.65 -2.42
CA ASP A 3 -11.86 3.01 -2.95
C ASP A 3 -10.82 2.78 -1.86
N VAL A 4 -9.95 1.79 -2.05
CA VAL A 4 -9.01 1.33 -1.02
C VAL A 4 -7.59 1.72 -1.44
N ILE A 5 -6.94 2.51 -0.60
CA ILE A 5 -5.54 2.91 -0.77
C ILE A 5 -4.69 2.17 0.25
N LYS A 6 -3.79 1.32 -0.25
CA LYS A 6 -2.77 0.67 0.56
C LYS A 6 -1.58 1.62 0.74
N VAL A 7 -1.35 2.08 1.96
CA VAL A 7 -0.15 2.83 2.32
C VAL A 7 0.97 1.85 2.64
N GLU A 8 2.08 1.93 1.92
CA GLU A 8 3.20 1.01 2.02
C GLU A 8 4.49 1.73 2.41
N PRO A 9 5.38 1.09 3.18
CA PRO A 9 6.68 1.68 3.50
C PRO A 9 7.57 1.78 2.25
N PRO A 10 8.67 2.56 2.28
CA PRO A 10 9.72 2.48 1.27
C PRO A 10 10.17 1.03 1.05
N GLY A 11 10.17 0.58 -0.21
CA GLY A 11 10.42 -0.82 -0.58
C GLY A 11 9.17 -1.69 -0.74
N GLY A 12 7.99 -1.21 -0.34
CA GLY A 12 6.71 -1.89 -0.48
C GLY A 12 6.41 -2.92 0.60
N GLU A 13 5.23 -3.54 0.54
CA GLU A 13 4.84 -4.65 1.39
C GLU A 13 5.75 -5.87 1.17
N ALA A 14 6.18 -6.51 2.27
CA ALA A 14 7.05 -7.69 2.23
C ALA A 14 6.50 -8.86 1.38
N THR A 15 5.17 -8.98 1.26
CA THR A 15 4.53 -10.06 0.50
C THR A 15 4.66 -9.92 -1.01
N ARG A 16 5.10 -8.75 -1.52
CA ARG A 16 5.32 -8.53 -2.95
C ARG A 16 6.32 -9.50 -3.59
N GLY A 17 7.25 -10.04 -2.79
CA GLY A 17 8.23 -11.04 -3.20
C GLY A 17 7.89 -12.47 -2.80
N TRP A 18 6.74 -12.72 -2.17
CA TRP A 18 6.40 -14.07 -1.70
C TRP A 18 6.11 -15.01 -2.85
N LEU A 19 6.52 -16.27 -2.70
CA LEU A 19 6.25 -17.32 -3.68
C LEU A 19 4.78 -17.79 -3.60
N PRO A 20 4.20 -18.27 -4.72
CA PRO A 20 4.81 -18.35 -6.05
C PRO A 20 4.87 -16.97 -6.73
N VAL A 21 5.94 -16.78 -7.53
CA VAL A 21 6.16 -15.57 -8.34
C VAL A 21 6.02 -15.92 -9.82
N HIS A 22 5.27 -15.11 -10.56
CA HIS A 22 5.16 -15.19 -12.01
C HIS A 22 5.45 -13.81 -12.60
N GLU A 23 6.35 -13.75 -13.59
CA GLU A 23 6.78 -12.50 -14.24
C GLU A 23 7.21 -11.42 -13.23
N GLY A 24 7.93 -11.81 -12.17
CA GLY A 24 8.42 -10.89 -11.14
C GLY A 24 7.34 -10.39 -10.18
N ARG A 25 6.13 -10.95 -10.19
CA ARG A 25 5.02 -10.57 -9.30
C ARG A 25 4.57 -11.76 -8.44
N SER A 26 4.40 -11.52 -7.14
CA SER A 26 3.83 -12.51 -6.22
C SER A 26 2.34 -12.74 -6.49
N PHE A 27 1.95 -14.00 -6.65
CA PHE A 27 0.52 -14.38 -6.69
C PHE A 27 -0.18 -14.11 -5.36
N TYR A 28 0.53 -14.31 -4.24
CA TYR A 28 -0.03 -14.05 -2.92
C TYR A 28 -0.41 -12.56 -2.79
N PHE A 29 0.53 -11.67 -3.11
CA PHE A 29 0.27 -10.23 -3.07
C PHE A 29 -0.90 -9.83 -3.99
N ALA A 30 -0.92 -10.35 -5.23
CA ALA A 30 -1.98 -10.06 -6.19
C ALA A 30 -3.36 -10.52 -5.69
N TYR A 31 -3.43 -11.71 -5.09
CA TYR A 31 -4.68 -12.28 -4.59
C TYR A 31 -5.29 -11.45 -3.46
N VAL A 32 -4.51 -11.02 -2.47
CA VAL A 32 -5.04 -10.33 -1.27
C VAL A 32 -5.12 -8.80 -1.40
N ASN A 33 -4.56 -8.23 -2.47
CA ASN A 33 -4.55 -6.79 -2.73
C ASN A 33 -5.16 -6.39 -4.08
N SER A 34 -5.94 -7.27 -4.72
CA SER A 34 -6.70 -6.92 -5.92
C SER A 34 -7.60 -5.70 -5.68
N ASP A 35 -7.76 -4.86 -6.70
CA ASP A 35 -8.54 -3.62 -6.74
C ASP A 35 -8.11 -2.49 -5.77
N LYS A 36 -6.99 -2.65 -5.05
CA LYS A 36 -6.43 -1.59 -4.21
C LYS A 36 -5.47 -0.71 -5.02
N ARG A 37 -5.51 0.60 -4.78
CA ARG A 37 -4.45 1.54 -5.18
C ARG A 37 -3.31 1.46 -4.16
N SER A 38 -2.09 1.79 -4.56
CA SER A 38 -0.91 1.74 -3.68
C SER A 38 -0.22 3.10 -3.64
N LEU A 39 0.13 3.53 -2.43
CA LEU A 39 0.92 4.73 -2.16
C LEU A 39 2.11 4.36 -1.27
N VAL A 40 3.32 4.55 -1.78
CA VAL A 40 4.54 4.40 -0.97
C VAL A 40 4.77 5.69 -0.17
N LEU A 41 4.92 5.56 1.14
CA LEU A 41 5.05 6.68 2.04
C LEU A 41 5.90 6.33 3.25
N ASP A 42 6.89 7.16 3.53
CA ASP A 42 7.74 7.02 4.72
C ASP A 42 7.11 7.73 5.93
N LEU A 43 6.38 6.96 6.74
CA LEU A 43 5.75 7.46 7.97
C LEU A 43 6.74 7.80 9.09
N ALA A 44 8.04 7.51 8.93
CA ALA A 44 9.08 7.98 9.85
C ALA A 44 9.56 9.40 9.54
N SER A 45 9.17 9.96 8.38
CA SER A 45 9.51 11.32 7.97
C SER A 45 8.37 12.30 8.25
N ASP A 46 8.69 13.52 8.67
CA ASP A 46 7.69 14.58 8.89
C ASP A 46 6.86 14.85 7.63
N ALA A 47 7.50 14.83 6.47
CA ALA A 47 6.84 15.01 5.17
C ALA A 47 5.86 13.87 4.85
N GLY A 48 6.23 12.62 5.16
CA GLY A 48 5.34 11.48 4.98
C GLY A 48 4.15 11.57 5.92
N VAL A 49 4.38 11.86 7.20
CA VAL A 49 3.29 12.06 8.18
C VAL A 49 2.33 13.15 7.72
N GLU A 50 2.83 14.26 7.18
CA GLU A 50 1.99 15.34 6.66
C GLU A 50 1.10 14.89 5.49
N VAL A 51 1.68 14.16 4.52
CA VAL A 51 0.89 13.61 3.40
C VAL A 51 -0.15 12.61 3.89
N PHE A 52 0.19 11.76 4.87
CA PHE A 52 -0.74 10.81 5.46
C PHE A 52 -1.88 11.51 6.20
N ARG A 53 -1.60 12.57 6.96
CA ARG A 53 -2.62 13.39 7.63
C ARG A 53 -3.63 13.95 6.65
N ARG A 54 -3.15 14.52 5.54
CA ARG A 54 -4.02 15.03 4.47
C ARG A 54 -4.83 13.92 3.78
N LEU A 55 -4.31 12.70 3.72
CA LEU A 55 -5.04 11.56 3.16
C LEU A 55 -6.20 11.15 4.07
N ILE A 56 -5.95 11.00 5.38
CA ILE A 56 -6.96 10.54 6.34
C ILE A 56 -8.11 11.53 6.55
N GLU A 57 -7.89 12.83 6.28
CA GLU A 57 -8.96 13.85 6.29
C GLU A 57 -10.11 13.51 5.35
N THR A 58 -9.86 12.69 4.32
CA THR A 58 -10.84 12.29 3.31
C THR A 58 -11.25 10.81 3.41
N ALA A 59 -10.68 10.07 4.37
CA ALA A 59 -10.91 8.64 4.49
C ALA A 59 -12.11 8.35 5.40
N ASP A 60 -13.00 7.45 4.96
CA ASP A 60 -14.10 6.95 5.79
C ASP A 60 -13.62 5.89 6.81
N VAL A 61 -12.54 5.18 6.49
CA VAL A 61 -11.96 4.07 7.28
C VAL A 61 -10.43 4.13 7.18
N LEU A 62 -9.74 3.90 8.29
CA LEU A 62 -8.28 3.81 8.39
C LEU A 62 -7.82 2.40 8.83
#